data_AF-A0A2V2GBR5-F1
#
_entry.id   AF-A0A2V2GBR5-F1
#
_cell.length_a   1.000
_cell.length_b   1.000
_cell.length_c   1.000
_cell.angle_alpha   90.00
_cell.angle_beta   90.00
_cell.angle_gamma   90.00
#
_symmetry.space_group_name_H-M   'P 1'
#
loop_
_entity.id
_entity.type
_entity.pdbx_description
1 polymer ?
#
loop_
_entity_poly.entity_id
_entity_poly.type
_entity_poly.pdbx_seq_one_letter_code
_entity_poly.pdbx_strand_id
1 'polypeptide(L)'
;MNTLYNFATGPLAWLAFVVCIGGIIWRLWSYALLARMRDGSALAYIRPKYSLISFFRWTVPYATCGWRANPRLTLASFILHLGLFVSILFYSGHNVMWDYNFGFSLPSLPDLVVSILVFAAILACIFLGVRRLYISAASHVVTRRADWIGLVLVTATLVSGFASAQGFGDQGIMTLLHVLCGEALLVCLPFTRLSHAFLIPFTRAYMGSESIGVRRTCDW
;
A
#
# COMPACT_ATOMS: atom_id res chain seq x y z
N MET A 1 -5.53 6.79 29.47
CA MET A 1 -4.87 6.39 28.20
C MET A 1 -4.66 4.88 28.14
N ASN A 2 -4.13 4.23 29.19
CA ASN A 2 -3.81 2.79 29.18
C ASN A 2 -4.97 1.86 28.78
N THR A 3 -6.19 2.10 29.25
CA THR A 3 -7.35 1.25 28.90
C THR A 3 -7.71 1.32 27.41
N LEU A 4 -7.70 2.53 26.83
CA LEU A 4 -8.00 2.74 25.42
C LEU A 4 -6.89 2.19 24.53
N TYR A 5 -5.63 2.41 24.92
CA TYR A 5 -4.47 1.85 24.22
C TYR A 5 -4.48 0.32 24.20
N ASN A 6 -4.71 -0.31 25.35
CA ASN A 6 -4.80 -1.77 25.45
C ASN A 6 -5.99 -2.36 24.67
N PHE A 7 -7.09 -1.61 24.57
CA PHE A 7 -8.22 -2.01 23.73
C PHE A 7 -7.87 -1.93 22.24
N ALA A 8 -7.20 -0.86 21.81
CA ALA A 8 -6.74 -0.69 20.44
C ALA A 8 -5.76 -1.82 20.06
N THR A 9 -4.64 -1.94 20.78
CA THR A 9 -3.59 -2.92 20.47
C THR A 9 -3.97 -4.38 20.72
N GLY A 10 -5.07 -4.64 21.43
CA GLY A 10 -5.59 -5.97 21.72
C GLY A 10 -6.81 -6.32 20.87
N PRO A 11 -8.04 -6.32 21.43
CA PRO A 11 -9.24 -6.76 20.72
C PRO A 11 -9.51 -6.06 19.39
N LEU A 12 -9.28 -4.75 19.29
CA LEU A 12 -9.56 -3.98 18.08
C LEU A 12 -8.57 -4.31 16.95
N ALA A 13 -7.29 -4.46 17.26
CA ALA A 13 -6.27 -4.93 16.32
C ALA A 13 -6.64 -6.30 15.74
N TRP A 14 -7.05 -7.26 16.58
CA TRP A 14 -7.49 -8.59 16.11
C TRP A 14 -8.70 -8.50 15.18
N LEU A 15 -9.69 -7.68 15.52
CA LEU A 15 -10.83 -7.44 14.65
C LEU A 15 -10.39 -6.86 13.31
N ALA A 16 -9.49 -5.87 13.31
CA ALA A 16 -8.95 -5.25 12.10
C ALA A 16 -8.22 -6.28 11.22
N PHE A 17 -7.41 -7.17 11.80
CA PHE A 17 -6.75 -8.25 11.07
C PHE A 17 -7.75 -9.25 10.48
N VAL A 18 -8.76 -9.68 11.24
CA VAL A 18 -9.79 -10.61 10.76
C VAL A 18 -10.56 -10.01 9.59
N VAL A 19 -10.97 -8.74 9.70
CA VAL A 19 -11.68 -8.02 8.63
C VAL A 19 -10.79 -7.84 7.40
N CYS A 20 -9.52 -7.49 7.59
CA CYS A 20 -8.56 -7.31 6.51
C CYS A 20 -8.33 -8.64 5.76
N ILE A 21 -7.93 -9.69 6.47
CA ILE A 21 -7.61 -11.00 5.88
C ILE A 21 -8.86 -11.63 5.25
N GLY A 22 -9.97 -11.68 5.99
CA GLY A 22 -11.24 -12.21 5.48
C GLY A 22 -11.74 -11.42 4.27
N GLY A 23 -11.61 -10.10 4.29
CA GLY A 23 -11.95 -9.23 3.17
C GLY A 23 -11.08 -9.45 1.94
N ILE A 24 -9.75 -9.65 2.11
CA ILE A 24 -8.84 -9.97 1.01
C ILE A 24 -9.21 -11.32 0.38
N ILE A 25 -9.42 -12.36 1.20
CA ILE A 25 -9.81 -13.70 0.72
C ILE A 25 -11.10 -13.62 -0.08
N TRP A 26 -12.13 -12.97 0.49
CA TRP A 26 -13.41 -12.79 -0.18
C TRP A 26 -13.29 -12.01 -1.49
N ARG A 27 -12.51 -10.92 -1.51
CA ARG A 27 -12.26 -10.13 -2.73
C ARG A 27 -11.59 -10.96 -3.81
N LEU A 28 -10.50 -11.66 -3.48
CA LEU A 28 -9.78 -12.51 -4.44
C LEU A 28 -10.69 -13.61 -5.00
N TRP A 29 -11.49 -14.25 -4.14
CA TRP A 29 -12.46 -15.25 -4.57
C TRP A 29 -13.54 -14.66 -5.48
N SER A 30 -14.14 -13.54 -5.09
CA SER A 30 -15.19 -12.88 -5.89
C SER A 30 -14.70 -12.44 -7.27
N TYR A 31 -13.48 -11.90 -7.37
CA TYR A 31 -12.89 -11.51 -8.64
C TYR A 31 -12.49 -12.71 -9.49
N ALA A 32 -11.96 -13.77 -8.88
CA ALA A 32 -11.65 -15.00 -9.59
C ALA A 32 -12.92 -15.63 -10.18
N LEU A 33 -14.02 -15.66 -9.43
CA LEU A 33 -15.31 -16.15 -9.91
C LEU A 33 -15.84 -15.28 -11.06
N LEU A 34 -15.82 -13.96 -10.89
CA LEU A 34 -16.30 -13.03 -11.92
C LEU A 34 -15.48 -13.14 -13.20
N ALA A 35 -14.15 -13.23 -13.09
CA ALA A 35 -13.25 -13.41 -14.22
C ALA A 35 -13.56 -14.71 -14.97
N ARG A 36 -13.80 -15.82 -14.26
CA ARG A 36 -14.20 -17.10 -14.89
C ARG A 36 -15.54 -17.01 -15.60
N MET A 37 -16.51 -16.30 -15.02
CA MET A 37 -17.86 -16.18 -15.59
C MET A 37 -17.94 -15.24 -16.79
N ARG A 38 -17.17 -14.14 -16.78
CA ARG A 38 -17.27 -13.09 -17.79
C ARG A 38 -16.17 -13.13 -18.84
N ASP A 39 -15.00 -13.62 -18.49
CA ASP A 39 -13.82 -13.60 -19.37
C ASP A 39 -12.88 -14.79 -19.09
N GLY A 40 -13.44 -16.00 -19.15
CA GLY A 40 -12.67 -17.23 -19.00
C GLY A 40 -11.56 -17.37 -20.05
N SER A 41 -11.76 -16.77 -21.23
CA SER A 41 -10.75 -16.63 -22.28
C SER A 41 -9.52 -15.86 -21.81
N ALA A 42 -9.70 -14.68 -21.20
CA ALA A 42 -8.58 -13.89 -20.68
C ALA A 42 -7.73 -14.67 -19.66
N LEU A 43 -8.37 -15.48 -18.81
CA LEU A 43 -7.66 -16.33 -17.85
C LEU A 43 -6.85 -17.44 -18.54
N ALA A 44 -7.37 -18.02 -19.63
CA ALA A 44 -6.67 -19.07 -20.37
C ALA A 44 -5.38 -18.56 -21.05
N TYR A 45 -5.29 -17.27 -21.36
CA TYR A 45 -4.10 -16.66 -21.95
C TYR A 45 -2.99 -16.36 -20.95
N ILE A 46 -3.24 -16.43 -19.64
CA ILE A 46 -2.24 -16.11 -18.62
C ILE A 46 -1.10 -17.11 -18.68
N ARG A 47 0.10 -16.61 -18.99
CA ARG A 47 1.34 -17.41 -19.00
C ARG A 47 2.26 -16.95 -17.87
N PRO A 48 2.70 -17.86 -16.97
CA PRO A 48 3.53 -17.49 -15.82
C PRO A 48 4.82 -16.76 -16.20
N LYS A 49 5.49 -17.18 -17.27
CA LYS A 49 6.72 -16.55 -17.77
C LYS A 49 6.55 -15.05 -18.03
N TYR A 50 5.54 -14.68 -18.81
CA TYR A 50 5.30 -13.28 -19.17
C TYR A 50 4.71 -12.47 -18.03
N SER A 51 3.92 -13.12 -17.18
CA SER A 51 3.36 -12.54 -15.95
C SER A 51 4.46 -12.06 -15.01
N LEU A 52 5.45 -12.91 -14.74
CA LEU A 52 6.58 -12.58 -13.86
C LEU A 52 7.44 -11.45 -14.42
N ILE A 53 7.77 -11.50 -15.72
CA ILE A 53 8.54 -10.43 -16.38
C ILE A 53 7.84 -9.07 -16.23
N SER A 54 6.53 -9.04 -16.50
CA SER A 54 5.70 -7.84 -16.39
C SER A 54 5.61 -7.31 -14.96
N PHE A 55 5.51 -8.20 -13.98
CA PHE A 55 5.49 -7.84 -12.56
C PHE A 55 6.82 -7.24 -12.11
N PHE A 56 7.93 -7.93 -12.32
CA PHE A 56 9.25 -7.47 -11.89
C PHE A 56 9.66 -6.16 -12.57
N ARG A 57 9.37 -5.99 -13.86
CA ARG A 57 9.63 -4.72 -14.54
C ARG A 57 8.78 -3.59 -14.00
N TRP A 58 7.54 -3.86 -13.64
CA TRP A 58 6.68 -2.82 -13.06
C TRP A 58 7.14 -2.37 -11.67
N THR A 59 7.76 -3.26 -10.89
CA THR A 59 8.34 -2.95 -9.58
C THR A 59 9.66 -2.19 -9.64
N VAL A 60 10.23 -1.94 -10.83
CA VAL A 60 11.44 -1.13 -10.99
C VAL A 60 11.04 0.28 -11.47
N PRO A 61 11.46 1.35 -10.76
CA PRO A 61 11.12 2.71 -11.17
C PRO A 61 11.68 3.00 -12.56
N TYR A 62 10.88 3.67 -13.39
CA TYR A 62 11.22 4.04 -14.78
C TYR A 62 11.48 2.88 -15.75
N ALA A 63 11.29 1.63 -15.33
CA ALA A 63 11.46 0.50 -16.23
C ALA A 63 10.36 0.44 -17.28
N THR A 64 9.11 0.84 -16.99
CA THR A 64 8.00 0.80 -17.98
C THR A 64 7.80 2.16 -18.67
N CYS A 65 7.22 2.14 -19.87
CA CYS A 65 6.80 3.34 -20.60
C CYS A 65 5.88 4.24 -19.77
N GLY A 66 4.93 3.64 -19.03
CA GLY A 66 4.02 4.39 -18.16
C GLY A 66 4.76 5.16 -17.05
N TRP A 67 5.78 4.54 -16.45
CA TRP A 67 6.62 5.18 -15.44
C TRP A 67 7.50 6.29 -16.03
N ARG A 68 8.02 6.12 -17.24
CA ARG A 68 8.82 7.15 -17.92
C ARG A 68 8.00 8.33 -18.40
N ALA A 69 6.74 8.12 -18.79
CA ALA A 69 5.84 9.18 -19.23
C ALA A 69 5.45 10.15 -18.09
N ASN A 70 5.46 9.70 -16.83
CA ASN A 70 5.07 10.50 -15.68
C ASN A 70 6.14 10.49 -14.57
N PRO A 71 7.35 11.03 -14.83
CA PRO A 71 8.51 10.78 -13.97
C PRO A 71 8.34 11.29 -12.54
N ARG A 72 7.70 12.46 -12.37
CA ARG A 72 7.40 13.04 -11.06
C ARG A 72 6.42 12.18 -10.25
N LEU A 73 5.42 11.60 -10.91
CA LEU A 73 4.46 10.70 -10.27
C LEU A 73 5.13 9.38 -9.89
N THR A 74 5.97 8.85 -10.77
CA THR A 74 6.78 7.65 -10.51
C THR A 74 7.62 7.84 -9.27
N LEU A 75 8.43 8.91 -9.21
CA LEU A 75 9.28 9.18 -8.05
C LEU A 75 8.48 9.22 -6.74
N ALA A 76 7.40 10.01 -6.69
CA ALA A 76 6.57 10.12 -5.49
C ALA A 76 5.92 8.78 -5.12
N SER A 77 5.39 8.04 -6.10
CA SER A 77 4.78 6.73 -5.86
C SER A 77 5.80 5.75 -5.27
N PHE A 78 6.99 5.66 -5.85
CA PHE A 78 8.03 4.74 -5.37
C PHE A 78 8.55 5.13 -3.98
N ILE A 79 8.77 6.42 -3.72
CA ILE A 79 9.16 6.90 -2.39
C ILE A 79 8.10 6.54 -1.34
N LEU A 80 6.82 6.79 -1.64
CA LEU A 80 5.73 6.45 -0.73
C LEU A 80 5.69 4.94 -0.42
N HIS A 81 5.69 4.10 -1.44
CA HIS A 81 5.59 2.65 -1.24
C HIS A 81 6.85 2.10 -0.56
N LEU A 82 8.04 2.57 -0.93
CA LEU A 82 9.27 2.17 -0.27
C LEU A 82 9.25 2.58 1.20
N GLY A 83 8.81 3.80 1.52
CA GLY A 83 8.65 4.25 2.91
C GLY A 83 7.65 3.42 3.71
N LEU A 84 6.53 3.05 3.12
CA LEU A 84 5.55 2.16 3.75
C LEU A 84 6.14 0.76 4.01
N PHE A 85 6.69 0.10 2.99
CA PHE A 85 7.22 -1.26 3.15
C PHE A 85 8.41 -1.29 4.11
N VAL A 86 9.33 -0.33 3.99
CA VAL A 86 10.50 -0.28 4.85
C VAL A 86 10.12 0.02 6.29
N SER A 87 9.18 0.93 6.53
CA SER A 87 8.75 1.26 7.91
C SER A 87 7.98 0.11 8.57
N ILE A 88 7.14 -0.63 7.85
CA ILE A 88 6.39 -1.76 8.43
C ILE A 88 7.30 -2.95 8.75
N LEU A 89 8.30 -3.21 7.89
CA LEU A 89 9.12 -4.43 7.98
C LEU A 89 10.44 -4.23 8.73
N PHE A 90 11.07 -3.06 8.65
CA PHE A 90 12.44 -2.84 9.15
C PHE A 90 12.55 -1.72 10.18
N TYR A 91 11.44 -1.11 10.61
CA TYR A 91 11.46 -0.15 11.71
C TYR A 91 11.47 -0.86 13.06
N SER A 92 12.30 -0.38 13.97
CA SER A 92 12.49 -0.94 15.31
C SER A 92 11.18 -1.06 16.09
N GLY A 93 10.30 -0.04 16.02
CA GLY A 93 9.00 -0.06 16.70
C GLY A 93 8.08 -1.19 16.26
N HIS A 94 8.01 -1.50 14.95
CA HIS A 94 7.21 -2.62 14.46
C HIS A 94 7.85 -3.96 14.80
N ASN A 95 9.18 -4.05 14.80
CA ASN A 95 9.88 -5.29 15.17
C ASN A 95 9.68 -5.66 16.64
N VAL A 96 9.67 -4.69 17.55
CA VAL A 96 9.31 -4.93 18.96
C VAL A 96 7.86 -5.40 19.08
N MET A 97 6.94 -4.82 18.30
CA MET A 97 5.55 -5.26 18.25
C MET A 97 5.41 -6.70 17.73
N TRP A 98 6.17 -7.07 16.68
CA TRP A 98 6.17 -8.43 16.14
C TRP A 98 6.71 -9.45 17.15
N ASP A 99 7.80 -9.10 17.84
CA ASP A 99 8.43 -9.97 18.83
C ASP A 99 7.48 -10.21 20.01
N TYR A 100 6.87 -9.15 20.54
CA TYR A 100 5.96 -9.24 21.67
C TYR A 100 4.71 -10.07 21.38
N ASN A 101 4.13 -9.95 20.18
CA ASN A 101 2.84 -10.58 19.86
C ASN A 101 2.98 -11.94 19.15
N PHE A 102 4.06 -12.16 18.40
CA PHE A 102 4.23 -13.35 17.55
C PHE A 102 5.54 -14.10 17.80
N GLY A 103 6.45 -13.56 18.63
CA GLY A 103 7.71 -14.22 18.99
C GLY A 103 8.77 -14.22 17.89
N PHE A 104 8.67 -13.31 16.92
CA PHE A 104 9.70 -13.13 15.89
C PHE A 104 10.01 -11.65 15.66
N SER A 105 11.25 -11.36 15.26
CA SER A 105 11.69 -10.02 14.86
C SER A 105 12.39 -10.08 13.50
N LEU A 106 12.22 -9.03 12.71
CA LEU A 106 12.97 -8.82 11.48
C LEU A 106 14.23 -7.99 11.76
N PRO A 107 15.23 -7.99 10.86
CA PRO A 107 16.34 -7.06 10.95
C PRO A 107 15.82 -5.61 11.01
N SER A 108 16.37 -4.80 11.90
CA SER A 108 16.03 -3.37 11.98
C SER A 108 17.07 -2.56 11.22
N LEU A 109 16.63 -1.58 10.42
CA LEU A 109 17.52 -0.58 9.83
C LEU A 109 17.79 0.54 10.86
N PRO A 110 18.85 1.35 10.68
CA PRO A 110 19.10 2.50 11.54
C PRO A 110 17.89 3.45 11.55
N ASP A 111 17.43 3.84 12.74
CA ASP A 111 16.20 4.64 12.91
C ASP A 111 16.24 5.95 12.10
N LEU A 112 17.43 6.56 11.96
CA LEU A 112 17.61 7.76 11.14
C LEU A 112 17.27 7.51 9.66
N VAL A 113 17.71 6.37 9.10
CA VAL A 113 17.46 6.01 7.70
C VAL A 113 15.96 5.82 7.46
N VAL A 114 15.29 5.10 8.35
CA VAL A 114 13.85 4.88 8.25
C VAL A 114 13.09 6.19 8.44
N SER A 115 13.52 7.05 9.37
CA SER A 115 12.90 8.35 9.63
C SER A 115 12.98 9.28 8.41
N ILE A 116 14.15 9.37 7.75
CA ILE A 116 14.31 10.16 6.51
C ILE A 116 13.38 9.63 5.41
N LEU A 117 13.30 8.29 5.27
CA LEU A 117 12.47 7.67 4.25
C LEU A 117 10.97 7.88 4.52
N VAL A 118 10.52 7.77 5.77
CA VAL A 118 9.15 8.06 6.19
C VAL A 118 8.81 9.54 5.97
N PHE A 119 9.73 10.45 6.31
CA PHE A 119 9.55 11.87 6.05
C PHE A 119 9.41 12.16 4.53
N ALA A 120 10.25 11.55 3.70
CA ALA A 120 10.12 11.64 2.25
C ALA A 120 8.78 11.05 1.74
N ALA A 121 8.29 9.96 2.35
CA ALA A 121 6.97 9.40 2.04
C ALA A 121 5.81 10.33 2.43
N ILE A 122 5.91 11.06 3.55
CA ILE A 122 4.94 12.10 3.93
C ILE A 122 4.92 13.21 2.87
N LEU A 123 6.08 13.70 2.43
CA LEU A 123 6.17 14.69 1.35
C LEU A 123 5.59 14.15 0.03
N ALA A 124 5.81 12.87 -0.27
CA ALA A 124 5.21 12.21 -1.43
C ALA A 124 3.67 12.15 -1.33
N CYS A 125 3.10 11.86 -0.16
CA CYS A 125 1.66 11.93 0.07
C CYS A 125 1.10 13.33 -0.19
N ILE A 126 1.77 14.37 0.32
CA ILE A 126 1.39 15.77 0.08
C ILE A 126 1.43 16.07 -1.41
N PHE A 127 2.51 15.71 -2.11
CA PHE A 127 2.62 15.88 -3.55
C PHE A 127 1.49 15.16 -4.31
N LEU A 128 1.15 13.93 -3.94
CA LEU A 128 0.07 13.17 -4.57
C LEU A 128 -1.31 13.80 -4.30
N GLY A 129 -1.52 14.37 -3.11
CA GLY A 129 -2.72 15.12 -2.76
C GLY A 129 -2.84 16.42 -3.54
N VAL A 130 -1.80 17.26 -3.52
CA VAL A 130 -1.71 18.50 -4.31
C VAL A 130 -1.95 18.19 -5.79
N ARG A 131 -1.24 17.21 -6.35
CA ARG A 131 -1.42 16.80 -7.75
C ARG A 131 -2.87 16.44 -8.07
N ARG A 132 -3.57 15.78 -7.15
CA ARG A 132 -4.98 15.40 -7.30
C ARG A 132 -5.92 16.63 -7.31
N LEU A 133 -5.56 17.73 -6.65
CA LEU A 133 -6.31 19.00 -6.71
C LEU A 133 -6.04 19.75 -8.03
N TYR A 134 -4.78 19.83 -8.47
CA TYR A 134 -4.37 20.76 -9.53
C TYR A 134 -4.28 20.18 -10.94
N ILE A 135 -4.04 18.88 -11.13
CA ILE A 135 -3.87 18.29 -12.49
C ILE A 135 -5.21 17.78 -13.04
N SER A 136 -5.87 18.67 -13.82
CA SER A 136 -6.85 18.50 -14.92
C SER A 136 -8.08 17.57 -14.75
N ALA A 137 -9.17 17.98 -15.41
CA ALA A 137 -10.56 17.50 -15.39
C ALA A 137 -10.77 15.98 -15.36
N ALA A 138 -9.91 15.16 -15.96
CA ALA A 138 -10.03 13.70 -15.95
C ALA A 138 -9.75 13.06 -14.57
N SER A 139 -8.87 13.65 -13.76
CA SER A 139 -8.56 13.14 -12.42
C SER A 139 -9.71 13.43 -11.44
N HIS A 140 -10.36 14.59 -11.55
CA HIS A 140 -11.54 14.97 -10.76
C HIS A 140 -12.78 14.14 -11.09
N VAL A 141 -12.99 13.81 -12.37
CA VAL A 141 -14.11 12.96 -12.81
C VAL A 141 -13.99 11.51 -12.30
N VAL A 142 -12.77 11.00 -12.15
CA VAL A 142 -12.51 9.61 -11.69
C VAL A 142 -12.23 9.54 -10.18
N THR A 143 -11.88 10.65 -9.53
CA THR A 143 -11.60 10.70 -8.09
C THR A 143 -12.90 10.58 -7.31
N ARG A 144 -12.97 9.55 -6.46
CA ARG A 144 -14.09 9.34 -5.54
C ARG A 144 -13.69 9.79 -4.14
N ARG A 145 -14.67 10.09 -3.28
CA ARG A 145 -14.44 10.43 -1.86
C ARG A 145 -13.54 9.41 -1.15
N ALA A 146 -13.69 8.12 -1.49
CA ALA A 146 -12.87 7.04 -0.96
C ALA A 146 -11.36 7.18 -1.27
N ASP A 147 -10.97 7.84 -2.35
CA ASP A 147 -9.56 8.06 -2.69
C ASP A 147 -8.91 9.08 -1.74
N TRP A 148 -9.66 10.11 -1.36
CA TRP A 148 -9.23 11.10 -0.37
C TRP A 148 -9.14 10.49 1.02
N ILE A 149 -10.11 9.67 1.40
CA ILE A 149 -10.08 8.95 2.68
C ILE A 149 -8.83 8.06 2.77
N GLY A 150 -8.54 7.28 1.71
CA GLY A 150 -7.33 6.44 1.68
C GLY A 150 -6.04 7.25 1.81
N LEU A 151 -5.93 8.37 1.07
CA LEU A 151 -4.73 9.23 1.15
C LEU A 151 -4.57 9.86 2.53
N VAL A 152 -5.65 10.36 3.12
CA VAL A 152 -5.65 10.95 4.46
C VAL A 152 -5.27 9.92 5.50
N LEU A 153 -5.85 8.70 5.45
CA LEU A 153 -5.51 7.62 6.37
C LEU A 153 -4.04 7.25 6.30
N VAL A 154 -3.49 6.99 5.10
CA VAL A 154 -2.07 6.67 4.91
C VAL A 154 -1.18 7.80 5.46
N THR A 155 -1.52 9.06 5.15
CA THR A 155 -0.75 10.22 5.61
C THR A 155 -0.82 10.35 7.12
N ALA A 156 -2.00 10.17 7.73
CA ALA A 156 -2.19 10.24 9.17
C ALA A 156 -1.40 9.14 9.89
N THR A 157 -1.40 7.90 9.39
CA THR A 157 -0.57 6.81 9.93
C THR A 157 0.92 7.16 9.87
N LEU A 158 1.41 7.66 8.74
CA LEU A 158 2.83 8.04 8.60
C LEU A 158 3.21 9.21 9.52
N VAL A 159 2.38 10.26 9.57
CA VAL A 159 2.64 11.46 10.37
C VAL A 159 2.61 11.14 11.86
N SER A 160 1.61 10.40 12.34
CA SER A 160 1.50 10.04 13.77
C SER A 160 2.64 9.10 14.21
N GLY A 161 3.03 8.13 13.37
CA GLY A 161 4.17 7.26 13.65
C GLY A 161 5.50 8.03 13.68
N PHE A 162 5.72 8.91 12.70
CA PHE A 162 6.90 9.77 12.65
C PHE A 162 6.95 10.74 13.84
N ALA A 163 5.81 11.35 14.20
CA ALA A 163 5.72 12.25 15.34
C ALA A 163 6.06 11.54 16.65
N SER A 164 5.53 10.33 16.86
CA SER A 164 5.87 9.50 18.01
C SER A 164 7.37 9.17 18.07
N ALA A 165 7.98 8.85 16.91
CA ALA A 165 9.39 8.48 16.83
C ALA A 165 10.34 9.65 17.12
N GLN A 166 9.98 10.86 16.68
CA GLN A 166 10.81 12.06 16.83
C GLN A 166 10.50 12.85 18.12
N GLY A 167 9.55 12.38 18.94
CA GLY A 167 9.14 13.05 20.17
C GLY A 167 8.29 14.31 19.95
N PHE A 168 7.60 14.41 18.81
CA PHE A 168 6.67 15.50 18.54
C PHE A 168 5.30 15.22 19.17
N GLY A 169 4.94 16.01 20.19
CA GLY A 169 3.69 15.86 20.93
C GLY A 169 3.75 14.76 22.01
N ASP A 170 2.60 14.43 22.58
CA ASP A 170 2.51 13.35 23.57
C ASP A 170 2.69 11.98 22.88
N GLN A 171 3.72 11.24 23.31
CA GLN A 171 4.07 9.96 22.71
C GLN A 171 2.93 8.94 22.80
N GLY A 172 2.18 8.92 23.91
CA GLY A 172 1.05 8.01 24.10
C GLY A 172 -0.09 8.30 23.13
N ILE A 173 -0.43 9.59 22.95
CA ILE A 173 -1.44 10.03 21.99
C ILE A 173 -0.99 9.73 20.56
N MET A 174 0.25 10.06 20.18
CA MET A 174 0.74 9.83 18.81
C MET A 174 0.81 8.34 18.47
N THR A 175 1.25 7.50 19.41
CA THR A 175 1.25 6.03 19.24
C THR A 175 -0.18 5.51 19.10
N LEU A 176 -1.11 5.98 19.94
CA LEU A 176 -2.52 5.58 19.85
C LEU A 176 -3.14 5.99 18.51
N LEU A 177 -2.90 7.21 18.05
CA LEU A 177 -3.37 7.69 16.74
C LEU A 177 -2.78 6.86 15.60
N HIS A 178 -1.49 6.53 15.69
CA HIS A 178 -0.82 5.67 14.70
C HIS A 178 -1.48 4.30 14.62
N VAL A 179 -1.71 3.65 15.77
CA VAL A 179 -2.38 2.33 15.85
C VAL A 179 -3.79 2.41 15.27
N LEU A 180 -4.61 3.37 15.71
CA LEU A 180 -5.99 3.51 15.23
C LEU A 180 -6.07 3.81 13.73
N CYS A 181 -5.17 4.67 13.21
CA CYS A 181 -5.10 4.93 11.78
C CYS A 181 -4.61 3.70 10.99
N GLY A 182 -3.66 2.94 11.54
CA GLY A 182 -3.19 1.67 10.99
C GLY A 182 -4.29 0.62 10.91
N GLU A 183 -5.07 0.44 11.98
CA GLU A 183 -6.22 -0.46 12.03
C GLU A 183 -7.31 -0.04 11.04
N ALA A 184 -7.62 1.26 10.97
CA ALA A 184 -8.55 1.78 9.99
C ALA A 184 -8.06 1.54 8.54
N LEU A 185 -6.75 1.67 8.30
CA LEU A 185 -6.13 1.33 7.02
C LEU A 185 -6.32 -0.15 6.69
N LEU A 186 -6.06 -1.07 7.63
CA LEU A 186 -6.24 -2.51 7.45
C LEU A 186 -7.69 -2.86 7.11
N VAL A 187 -8.66 -2.28 7.83
CA VAL A 187 -10.08 -2.48 7.55
C VAL A 187 -10.46 -1.95 6.17
N CYS A 188 -9.92 -0.81 5.75
CA CYS A 188 -10.21 -0.21 4.44
C CYS A 188 -9.50 -0.92 3.27
N LEU A 189 -8.43 -1.66 3.54
CA LEU A 189 -7.53 -2.24 2.54
C LEU A 189 -8.27 -3.11 1.50
N PRO A 190 -9.10 -4.11 1.87
CA PRO A 190 -9.82 -4.92 0.89
C PRO A 190 -11.00 -4.22 0.21
N PHE A 191 -11.57 -3.17 0.80
CA PHE A 191 -12.83 -2.59 0.34
C PHE A 191 -12.67 -1.31 -0.48
N THR A 192 -11.50 -0.69 -0.48
CA THR A 192 -11.22 0.57 -1.17
C THR A 192 -10.24 0.37 -2.34
N ARG A 193 -9.81 1.48 -2.95
CA ARG A 193 -8.75 1.46 -3.97
C ARG A 193 -7.39 1.03 -3.42
N LEU A 194 -7.22 0.92 -2.10
CA LEU A 194 -6.04 0.33 -1.46
C LEU A 194 -5.85 -1.16 -1.83
N SER A 195 -6.91 -1.82 -2.29
CA SER A 195 -6.87 -3.21 -2.79
C SER A 195 -5.86 -3.45 -3.91
N HIS A 196 -5.38 -2.40 -4.59
CA HIS A 196 -4.26 -2.52 -5.53
C HIS A 196 -3.05 -3.22 -4.91
N ALA A 197 -2.82 -3.08 -3.60
CA ALA A 197 -1.73 -3.74 -2.88
C ALA A 197 -1.67 -5.26 -3.12
N PHE A 198 -2.82 -5.93 -3.22
CA PHE A 198 -2.89 -7.37 -3.50
C PHE A 198 -3.41 -7.71 -4.91
N LEU A 199 -4.01 -6.75 -5.63
CA LEU A 199 -4.52 -6.97 -7.00
C LEU A 199 -3.48 -6.70 -8.11
N ILE A 200 -2.43 -5.93 -7.85
CA ILE A 200 -1.37 -5.63 -8.83
C ILE A 200 -0.77 -6.89 -9.46
N PRO A 201 -0.40 -7.95 -8.72
CA PRO A 201 0.17 -9.15 -9.32
C PRO A 201 -0.74 -9.77 -10.40
N PHE A 202 -2.05 -9.80 -10.16
CA PHE A 202 -3.03 -10.36 -11.09
C PHE A 202 -3.23 -9.49 -12.33
N THR A 203 -3.30 -8.17 -12.16
CA THR A 203 -3.43 -7.25 -13.30
C THR A 203 -2.15 -7.23 -14.15
N ARG A 204 -0.97 -7.27 -13.53
CA ARG A 204 0.33 -7.41 -14.23
C ARG A 204 0.48 -8.76 -14.91
N ALA A 205 -0.06 -9.84 -14.32
CA ALA A 205 -0.05 -11.16 -14.93
C ALA A 205 -0.83 -11.19 -16.26
N TYR A 206 -2.03 -10.62 -16.25
CA TYR A 206 -2.83 -10.47 -17.47
C TYR A 206 -2.13 -9.56 -18.49
N MET A 207 -1.77 -8.33 -18.10
CA MET A 207 -1.12 -7.37 -19.01
C MET A 207 0.17 -7.92 -19.61
N GLY A 208 0.99 -8.62 -18.84
CA GLY A 208 2.23 -9.23 -19.34
C GLY A 208 1.97 -10.33 -20.35
N SER A 209 0.97 -11.16 -20.10
CA SER A 209 0.59 -12.25 -21.00
C SER A 209 0.03 -11.71 -22.33
N GLU A 210 -0.73 -10.63 -22.28
CA GLU A 210 -1.26 -9.95 -23.48
C GLU A 210 -0.16 -9.21 -24.26
N SER A 211 0.57 -8.29 -23.61
CA SER A 211 1.54 -7.43 -24.30
C SER A 211 2.75 -8.22 -24.80
N ILE A 212 3.37 -9.01 -23.93
CA ILE A 212 4.60 -9.75 -24.25
C ILE A 212 4.26 -11.05 -24.98
N GLY A 213 3.26 -11.79 -24.49
CA GLY A 213 2.94 -13.12 -24.97
C GLY A 213 2.19 -13.15 -26.29
N VAL A 214 1.20 -12.27 -26.47
CA VAL A 214 0.35 -12.24 -27.68
C VAL A 214 0.85 -11.18 -28.65
N ARG A 215 0.91 -9.92 -28.20
CA ARG A 215 1.23 -8.78 -29.08
C ARG A 215 2.72 -8.67 -29.40
N ARG A 216 3.58 -9.36 -28.66
CA ARG A 216 5.06 -9.30 -28.77
C ARG A 216 5.58 -7.85 -28.66
N THR A 217 4.89 -7.04 -27.87
CA THR A 217 5.26 -5.66 -27.56
C THR A 217 5.71 -5.56 -26.11
N CYS A 218 6.77 -4.80 -25.89
CA CYS A 218 7.24 -4.45 -24.56
C CYS A 218 6.46 -3.22 -24.08
N ASP A 219 5.97 -3.21 -22.83
CA ASP A 219 5.47 -2.00 -22.17
C ASP A 219 6.62 -1.20 -21.50
N TRP A 220 7.84 -1.39 -22.01
CA TRP A 220 9.11 -0.74 -21.66
C TRP A 220 10.01 -0.60 -22.90
#